data_AF-Q7V1A0-F1
#
_entry.id   AF-Q7V1A0-F1
#
_cell.length_a   1.000
_cell.length_b   1.000
_cell.length_c   1.000
_cell.angle_alpha   90.00
_cell.angle_beta   90.00
_cell.angle_gamma   90.00
#
_symmetry.space_group_name_H-M   'P 1'
#
loop_
_entity.id
_entity.type
_entity.pdbx_description
1 polymer ?
#
loop_
_entity_poly.entity_id
_entity_poly.type
_entity_poly.pdbx_seq_one_letter_code
_entity_poly.pdbx_strand_id
1 'polypeptide(L)'
;MSSAYYGIMKFEVKTQNDDLRNSSFSFLLIFALLSLIVILSNVSIKLGTISRYHEINYICRLLTIEKSSLNFKKLSKLTNLNTKQKMWDLCREIVN
;
A
#
# COMPACT_ATOMS: atom_id res chain seq x y z
N MET A 1 28.08 -10.41 -68.53
CA MET A 1 26.98 -11.28 -68.10
C MET A 1 26.83 -11.14 -66.59
N SER A 2 25.69 -10.58 -66.18
CA SER A 2 25.12 -10.43 -64.83
C SER A 2 25.99 -9.97 -63.65
N SER A 3 26.02 -8.64 -63.49
CA SER A 3 26.11 -7.90 -62.22
C SER A 3 24.82 -8.06 -61.38
N ALA A 4 24.31 -9.29 -61.21
CA ALA A 4 23.01 -9.55 -60.57
C ALA A 4 23.12 -10.33 -59.24
N TYR A 5 24.32 -10.76 -58.85
CA TYR A 5 24.55 -11.50 -57.60
C TYR A 5 25.04 -10.61 -56.43
N TYR A 6 25.09 -9.29 -56.61
CA TYR A 6 25.23 -8.32 -55.51
C TYR A 6 23.85 -7.87 -54.98
N GLY A 7 22.82 -8.70 -55.17
CA GLY A 7 21.60 -8.69 -54.35
C GLY A 7 21.85 -9.37 -53.02
N ILE A 8 23.03 -9.12 -52.41
CA ILE A 8 23.33 -9.50 -51.04
C ILE A 8 22.18 -8.94 -50.23
N MET A 9 21.44 -9.86 -49.67
CA MET A 9 20.58 -9.72 -48.52
C MET A 9 21.31 -8.85 -47.48
N LYS A 10 21.29 -7.53 -47.65
CA LYS A 10 21.64 -6.56 -46.63
C LYS A 10 20.40 -6.45 -45.75
N PHE A 11 20.06 -7.57 -45.12
CA PHE A 11 19.16 -7.60 -43.98
C PHE A 11 19.90 -6.84 -42.89
N GLU A 12 19.65 -5.53 -42.84
CA GLU A 12 20.13 -4.69 -41.77
C GLU A 12 19.46 -5.17 -40.48
N VAL A 13 20.19 -6.00 -39.75
CA VAL A 13 20.03 -6.33 -38.33
C VAL A 13 20.29 -5.05 -37.53
N LYS A 14 19.43 -4.03 -37.71
CA LYS A 14 19.57 -2.74 -37.03
C LYS A 14 18.28 -2.21 -36.42
N THR A 15 17.18 -2.94 -36.52
CA THR A 15 15.89 -2.54 -35.93
C THR A 15 15.43 -3.49 -34.84
N GLN A 16 15.92 -4.74 -34.80
CA GLN A 16 15.40 -5.74 -33.86
C GLN A 16 15.88 -5.52 -32.41
N ASN A 17 17.12 -5.08 -32.20
CA ASN A 17 17.67 -4.97 -30.84
C ASN A 17 17.13 -3.76 -30.08
N ASP A 18 16.91 -2.64 -30.75
CA ASP A 18 16.36 -1.44 -30.12
C ASP A 18 14.87 -1.61 -29.79
N ASP A 19 14.07 -2.17 -30.69
CA ASP A 19 12.64 -2.45 -30.43
C ASP A 19 12.46 -3.50 -29.33
N LEU A 20 13.26 -4.57 -29.35
CA LEU A 20 13.19 -5.65 -28.35
C LEU A 20 13.70 -5.20 -26.98
N ARG A 21 14.76 -4.38 -26.94
CA ARG A 21 15.28 -3.77 -25.70
C ARG A 21 14.32 -2.74 -25.12
N ASN A 22 13.70 -1.90 -25.95
CA ASN A 22 12.75 -0.88 -25.50
C ASN A 22 11.44 -1.53 -25.00
N SER A 23 10.96 -2.56 -25.71
CA SER A 23 9.85 -3.41 -25.27
C SER A 23 10.15 -4.11 -23.93
N SER A 24 11.32 -4.75 -23.80
CA SER A 24 11.74 -5.42 -22.57
C SER A 24 11.89 -4.46 -21.38
N PHE A 25 12.40 -3.25 -21.61
CA PHE A 25 12.48 -2.22 -20.57
C PHE A 25 11.10 -1.75 -20.09
N SER A 26 10.15 -1.61 -21.02
CA SER A 26 8.75 -1.28 -20.70
C SER A 26 8.09 -2.34 -19.82
N PHE A 27 8.28 -3.62 -20.14
CA PHE A 27 7.76 -4.72 -19.31
C PHE A 27 8.38 -4.71 -17.91
N LEU A 28 9.70 -4.56 -17.79
CA LEU A 28 10.39 -4.49 -16.49
C LEU A 28 9.89 -3.31 -15.65
N LEU A 29 9.63 -2.16 -16.28
CA LEU A 29 9.10 -0.99 -15.60
C LEU A 29 7.68 -1.24 -15.07
N ILE A 30 6.82 -1.89 -15.84
CA ILE A 30 5.48 -2.30 -15.39
C ILE A 30 5.58 -3.27 -14.21
N PHE A 31 6.43 -4.30 -14.29
CA PHE A 31 6.63 -5.24 -13.18
C PHE A 31 7.18 -4.56 -11.92
N ALA A 32 8.10 -3.61 -12.09
CA ALA A 32 8.64 -2.82 -10.98
C ALA A 32 7.56 -1.97 -10.31
N LEU A 33 6.70 -1.30 -11.09
CA LEU A 33 5.58 -0.51 -10.57
C LEU A 33 4.57 -1.39 -9.83
N LEU A 34 4.19 -2.54 -10.39
CA LEU A 34 3.29 -3.48 -9.72
C LEU A 34 3.86 -3.98 -8.39
N SER A 35 5.15 -4.33 -8.37
CA SER A 35 5.84 -4.76 -7.15
C SER A 35 5.86 -3.65 -6.10
N LEU A 36 6.14 -2.41 -6.52
CA LEU A 36 6.14 -1.24 -5.64
C LEU A 36 4.75 -0.97 -5.05
N ILE A 37 3.67 -1.11 -5.84
CA ILE A 37 2.29 -0.98 -5.35
C ILE A 37 2.00 -2.01 -4.25
N VAL A 38 2.41 -3.28 -4.44
CA VAL A 38 2.20 -4.34 -3.44
C VAL A 38 2.93 -4.03 -2.13
N ILE A 39 4.19 -3.59 -2.22
CA ILE A 39 5.00 -3.22 -1.03
C ILE A 39 4.36 -2.05 -0.30
N LEU A 40 4.03 -0.96 -1.02
CA LEU A 40 3.40 0.22 -0.42
C LEU A 40 2.05 -0.10 0.20
N SER A 41 1.26 -0.97 -0.42
CA SER A 41 -0.03 -1.41 0.11
C SER A 41 0.14 -2.15 1.44
N ASN A 42 1.11 -3.06 1.53
CA ASN A 42 1.40 -3.80 2.76
C ASN A 42 1.86 -2.86 3.88
N VAL A 43 2.75 -1.91 3.57
CA VAL A 43 3.19 -0.89 4.52
C VAL A 43 2.01 -0.03 4.99
N SER A 44 1.14 0.40 4.07
CA SER A 44 -0.03 1.24 4.37
C SER A 44 -1.02 0.54 5.29
N ILE A 45 -1.28 -0.76 5.07
CA ILE A 45 -2.17 -1.55 5.93
C ILE A 45 -1.61 -1.61 7.35
N LYS A 46 -0.32 -1.90 7.51
CA LYS A 46 0.34 -1.95 8.82
C LYS A 46 0.38 -0.59 9.51
N LEU A 47 0.61 0.49 8.77
CA LEU A 47 0.54 1.84 9.31
C LEU A 47 -0.89 2.17 9.77
N GLY A 48 -1.91 1.75 9.01
CA GLY A 48 -3.31 1.95 9.36
C GLY A 48 -3.72 1.26 10.66
N THR A 49 -3.24 0.04 10.92
CA THR A 49 -3.52 -0.67 12.17
C THR A 49 -2.83 -0.01 13.37
N ILE A 50 -1.57 0.40 13.23
CA ILE A 50 -0.81 1.12 14.26
C ILE A 50 -1.46 2.47 14.56
N SER A 51 -1.84 3.22 13.53
CA SER A 51 -2.52 4.51 13.66
C SER A 51 -3.84 4.38 14.42
N ARG A 52 -4.68 3.41 14.06
CA ARG A 52 -5.93 3.12 14.79
C ARG A 52 -5.69 2.76 16.25
N TYR A 53 -4.68 1.95 16.54
CA TYR A 53 -4.33 1.60 17.92
C TYR A 53 -3.92 2.84 18.73
N HIS A 54 -3.08 3.71 18.18
CA HIS A 54 -2.69 4.95 18.83
C HIS A 54 -3.88 5.89 19.06
N GLU A 55 -4.79 6.01 18.10
CA GLU A 55 -6.00 6.83 18.24
C GLU A 55 -6.90 6.30 19.36
N ILE A 56 -7.11 4.97 19.42
CA ILE A 56 -7.87 4.32 20.49
C ILE A 56 -7.20 4.55 21.85
N ASN A 57 -5.88 4.32 21.96
CA ASN A 57 -5.13 4.52 23.19
C ASN A 57 -5.20 5.98 23.68
N TYR A 58 -5.10 6.96 22.77
CA TYR A 58 -5.25 8.38 23.10
C TYR A 58 -6.64 8.69 23.67
N ILE A 59 -7.70 8.19 23.02
CA ILE A 59 -9.08 8.37 23.50
C ILE A 59 -9.29 7.66 24.85
N CYS A 60 -8.72 6.48 25.04
CA CYS A 60 -8.78 5.75 26.31
C CYS A 60 -8.10 6.53 27.44
N ARG A 61 -6.92 7.09 27.21
CA ARG A 61 -6.25 7.98 28.18
C ARG A 61 -7.09 9.21 28.48
N LEU A 62 -7.69 9.85 27.47
CA LEU A 62 -8.61 10.95 27.69
C LEU A 62 -9.82 10.54 28.55
N LEU A 63 -10.40 9.37 28.31
CA LEU A 63 -11.53 8.85 29.09
C LEU A 63 -11.20 8.57 30.55
N THR A 64 -9.93 8.27 30.88
CA THR A 64 -9.50 8.09 32.27
C THR A 64 -9.47 9.41 33.06
N ILE A 65 -9.15 10.52 32.38
CA ILE A 65 -9.10 11.86 32.98
C ILE A 65 -10.49 12.50 32.96
N GLU A 66 -11.13 12.52 31.79
CA GLU A 66 -12.42 13.15 31.55
C GLU A 66 -13.41 12.11 30.98
N LYS A 67 -14.36 11.71 31.82
CA LYS A 67 -15.48 10.82 31.49
C LYS A 67 -16.52 11.50 30.57
N SER A 68 -16.08 11.93 29.39
CA SER A 68 -16.93 12.62 28.41
C SER A 68 -17.74 11.64 27.55
N SER A 69 -19.04 11.89 27.41
CA SER A 69 -19.93 11.14 26.53
C SER A 69 -19.52 11.24 25.05
N LEU A 70 -18.89 12.36 24.67
CA LEU A 70 -18.36 12.58 23.33
C LEU A 70 -17.23 11.60 22.99
N ASN A 71 -16.33 11.35 23.94
CA ASN A 71 -15.21 10.44 23.79
C ASN A 71 -15.68 8.99 23.66
N PHE A 72 -16.72 8.59 24.41
CA PHE A 72 -17.39 7.29 24.20
C PHE A 72 -18.00 7.17 22.80
N LYS A 73 -18.64 8.22 22.29
CA LYS A 73 -19.23 8.21 20.94
C LYS A 73 -18.16 8.08 19.85
N LYS A 74 -17.00 8.73 20.02
CA LYS A 74 -15.85 8.58 19.11
C LYS A 74 -15.26 7.17 19.18
N LEU A 75 -15.01 6.66 20.38
CA LEU A 75 -14.47 5.32 20.60
C LEU A 75 -15.40 4.23 20.05
N SER A 76 -16.71 4.39 20.22
CA SER A 76 -17.74 3.50 19.65
C SER A 76 -17.62 3.39 18.13
N LYS A 77 -17.43 4.52 17.43
CA LYS A 77 -17.25 4.52 15.97
C LYS A 77 -15.95 3.87 15.52
N LEU A 78 -14.89 3.97 16.31
CA LEU A 78 -13.58 3.38 16.01
C LEU A 78 -13.55 1.86 16.24
N THR A 79 -14.23 1.40 17.29
CA THR A 79 -14.18 0.00 17.77
C THR A 79 -15.43 -0.81 17.42
N ASN A 80 -16.48 -0.18 16.88
CA ASN A 80 -17.80 -0.77 16.66
C ASN A 80 -18.44 -1.38 17.92
N LEU A 81 -18.03 -0.91 19.11
CA LEU A 81 -18.64 -1.33 20.37
C LEU A 81 -19.93 -0.54 20.64
N ASN A 82 -20.99 -1.24 21.06
CA ASN A 82 -22.28 -0.61 21.36
C ASN A 82 -22.44 -0.22 22.84
N THR A 83 -21.60 -0.73 23.74
CA THR A 83 -21.78 -0.58 25.19
C THR A 83 -20.59 0.15 25.81
N LYS A 84 -20.87 1.16 26.65
CA LYS A 84 -19.84 1.90 27.40
C LYS A 84 -18.98 0.98 28.28
N GLN A 85 -19.56 -0.08 28.82
CA GLN A 85 -18.86 -1.04 29.68
C GLN A 85 -17.78 -1.81 28.91
N LYS A 86 -18.12 -2.35 27.73
CA LYS A 86 -17.15 -2.99 26.83
C LYS A 86 -16.03 -2.05 26.41
N MET A 87 -16.35 -0.77 26.18
CA MET A 87 -15.34 0.25 25.88
C MET A 87 -14.42 0.52 27.06
N TRP A 88 -14.95 0.54 28.29
CA TRP A 88 -14.17 0.68 29.52
C TRP A 88 -13.21 -0.49 29.72
N ASP A 89 -13.68 -1.72 29.52
CA ASP A 89 -12.84 -2.91 29.65
C ASP A 89 -11.73 -2.91 28.61
N LEU A 90 -12.04 -2.55 27.36
CA LEU A 90 -11.04 -2.39 26.30
C LEU A 90 -10.01 -1.29 26.63
N CYS A 91 -10.45 -0.15 27.15
CA CYS A 91 -9.51 0.90 27.56
C CYS A 91 -8.65 0.48 28.75
N ARG A 92 -9.19 -0.30 29.67
CA ARG A 92 -8.40 -0.86 30.79
C ARG A 92 -7.34 -1.81 30.27
N GLU A 93 -7.64 -2.65 29.28
CA GLU A 93 -6.68 -3.56 28.66
C GLU A 93 -5.58 -2.83 27.87
N ILE A 94 -5.88 -1.69 27.25
CA ILE A 94 -4.91 -0.92 26.46
C ILE A 94 -4.01 -0.03 27.33
N VAL A 95 -4.54 0.51 28.43
CA VAL A 95 -3.81 1.45 29.30
C VAL A 95 -2.98 0.73 30.36
N ASN A 96 -3.40 -0.46 30.78
CA ASN A 96 -2.75 -1.27 31.82
C ASN A 96 -1.62 -2.14 31.26
#